data_AF-A0A2M9C0D3-F1
#
_entry.id   AF-A0A2M9C0D3-F1
#
_cell.length_a   1.000
_cell.length_b   1.000
_cell.length_c   1.000
_cell.angle_alpha   90.00
_cell.angle_beta   90.00
_cell.angle_gamma   90.00
#
_symmetry.space_group_name_H-M   'P 1'
#
loop_
_entity.id
_entity.type
_entity.pdbx_description
1 polymer ?
#
loop_
_entity_poly.entity_id
_entity_poly.type
_entity_poly.pdbx_seq_one_letter_code
_entity_poly.pdbx_strand_id
1 'polypeptide(L)'
;MPLTPSPQLESVLVRAATVEVVGSAPSSTALLADFEQTGGHLSANRTALGPGQDGPPPHYHSTSAELFFMISGALRVLAGDRVEVLIVFTPGIERFEYFRMVERIQNGQASPRDILITSERFDNHFTTSPLWPSKLVN
;
A
#
# COMPACT_ATOMS: atom_id res chain seq x y z
N MET A 1 -43.96 -4.16 -19.56
CA MET A 1 -42.82 -4.85 -20.20
C MET A 1 -42.18 -5.75 -19.16
N PRO A 2 -41.95 -7.05 -19.42
CA PRO A 2 -41.15 -7.86 -18.53
C PRO A 2 -39.68 -7.38 -18.63
N LEU A 3 -39.02 -7.21 -17.49
CA LEU A 3 -37.59 -6.93 -17.43
C LEU A 3 -36.85 -8.16 -17.93
N THR A 4 -36.09 -8.03 -19.01
CA THR A 4 -35.13 -9.05 -19.43
C THR A 4 -34.10 -9.19 -18.30
N PRO A 5 -33.85 -10.38 -17.74
CA PRO A 5 -32.79 -10.54 -16.75
C PRO A 5 -31.46 -10.14 -17.39
N SER A 6 -30.69 -9.28 -16.73
CA SER A 6 -29.31 -9.01 -17.12
C SER A 6 -28.54 -10.34 -17.16
N PRO A 7 -27.64 -10.54 -18.14
CA PRO A 7 -26.83 -11.76 -18.18
C PRO A 7 -26.17 -11.97 -16.81
N GLN A 8 -26.36 -13.14 -16.21
CA GLN A 8 -25.67 -13.48 -14.98
C GLN A 8 -24.17 -13.55 -15.30
N LEU A 9 -23.40 -12.60 -14.79
CA LEU A 9 -21.95 -12.68 -14.82
C LEU A 9 -21.53 -13.86 -13.96
N GLU A 10 -20.81 -14.80 -14.55
CA GLU A 10 -20.20 -15.88 -13.80
C GLU A 10 -19.12 -15.34 -12.86
N SER A 11 -19.02 -15.92 -11.66
CA SER A 11 -17.98 -15.52 -10.70
C SER A 11 -16.59 -15.91 -11.21
N VAL A 12 -15.66 -14.97 -11.25
CA VAL A 12 -14.26 -15.22 -11.61
C VAL A 12 -13.46 -15.59 -10.36
N LEU A 13 -12.88 -16.80 -10.32
CA LEU A 13 -11.95 -17.22 -9.28
C LEU A 13 -10.55 -17.43 -9.88
N VAL A 14 -9.58 -16.67 -9.39
CA VAL A 14 -8.19 -16.74 -9.85
C VAL A 14 -7.29 -17.16 -8.69
N ARG A 15 -6.38 -18.11 -8.95
CA ARG A 15 -5.36 -18.52 -7.97
C ARG A 15 -4.02 -17.91 -8.36
N ALA A 16 -3.46 -17.09 -7.48
CA ALA A 16 -2.17 -16.42 -7.74
C ALA A 16 -1.01 -17.39 -8.03
N ALA A 17 -1.08 -18.65 -7.58
CA ALA A 17 -0.04 -19.64 -7.82
C ALA A 17 0.01 -20.16 -9.27
N THR A 18 -1.01 -19.88 -10.09
CA THR A 18 -1.13 -20.44 -11.45
C THR A 18 -1.20 -19.38 -12.54
N VAL A 19 -1.13 -18.10 -12.19
CA VAL A 19 -1.24 -17.02 -13.17
C VAL A 19 0.08 -16.77 -13.88
N GLU A 20 -0.02 -16.22 -15.09
CA GLU A 20 1.14 -15.66 -15.77
C GLU A 20 1.76 -14.55 -14.91
N VAL A 21 3.10 -14.56 -14.87
CA VAL A 21 3.92 -13.51 -14.26
C VAL A 21 4.79 -12.91 -15.34
N VAL A 22 4.62 -11.61 -15.56
CA VAL A 22 5.44 -10.82 -16.48
C VAL A 22 6.57 -10.17 -15.69
N GLY A 23 7.77 -10.20 -16.25
CA GLY A 23 8.99 -9.70 -15.59
C GLY A 23 9.55 -10.68 -14.57
N SER A 24 10.53 -10.21 -13.80
CA SER A 24 11.22 -10.99 -12.77
C SER A 24 11.74 -10.06 -11.69
N ALA A 25 12.04 -10.59 -10.50
CA ALA A 25 12.60 -9.80 -9.40
C ALA A 25 13.73 -8.86 -9.89
N PRO A 26 13.77 -7.60 -9.42
CA PRO A 26 12.97 -7.05 -8.33
C PRO A 26 11.57 -6.52 -8.74
N SER A 27 11.20 -6.55 -10.03
CA SER A 27 9.94 -5.97 -10.52
C SER A 27 9.17 -6.97 -11.38
N SER A 28 8.00 -7.39 -10.91
CA SER A 28 7.17 -8.37 -11.61
C SER A 28 5.69 -8.11 -11.40
N THR A 29 4.87 -8.48 -12.38
CA THR A 29 3.41 -8.35 -12.31
C THR A 29 2.75 -9.69 -12.61
N ALA A 30 1.97 -10.18 -11.65
CA ALA A 30 1.12 -11.34 -11.82
C ALA A 30 -0.25 -10.90 -12.38
N LEU A 31 -0.66 -11.46 -13.52
CA LEU A 31 -1.88 -11.09 -14.24
C LEU A 31 -3.07 -11.88 -13.68
N LEU A 32 -3.95 -11.24 -12.91
CA LEU A 32 -5.00 -11.97 -12.19
C LEU A 32 -6.24 -12.17 -13.06
N ALA A 33 -6.89 -11.08 -13.46
CA ALA A 33 -8.07 -11.13 -14.32
C ALA A 33 -8.07 -9.93 -15.26
N ASP A 34 -8.50 -10.10 -16.50
CA ASP A 34 -8.61 -9.01 -17.46
C ASP A 34 -10.07 -8.68 -17.81
N PHE A 35 -10.26 -7.56 -18.51
CA PHE A 35 -11.54 -6.96 -18.88
C PHE A 35 -12.55 -7.98 -19.41
N GLU A 36 -12.16 -8.84 -20.35
CA GLU A 36 -13.07 -9.84 -20.93
C GLU A 36 -13.55 -10.87 -19.90
N GLN A 37 -12.66 -11.31 -19.01
CA GLN A 37 -12.96 -12.33 -18.00
C GLN A 37 -13.94 -11.81 -16.95
N THR A 38 -13.95 -10.49 -16.70
CA THR A 38 -14.82 -9.86 -15.72
C THR A 38 -16.09 -9.27 -16.32
N GLY A 39 -16.42 -9.62 -17.58
CA GLY A 39 -17.59 -9.05 -18.27
C GLY A 39 -17.47 -7.55 -18.55
N GLY A 40 -16.24 -7.05 -18.64
CA GLY A 40 -15.91 -5.68 -18.94
C GLY A 40 -15.87 -4.74 -17.73
N HIS A 41 -15.88 -5.27 -16.51
CA HIS A 41 -16.01 -4.45 -15.30
C HIS A 41 -14.68 -4.00 -14.71
N LEU A 42 -13.64 -4.83 -14.76
CA LEU A 42 -12.31 -4.50 -14.24
C LEU A 42 -11.21 -5.36 -14.85
N SER A 43 -9.98 -4.87 -14.76
CA SER A 43 -8.78 -5.69 -14.81
C SER A 43 -8.11 -5.66 -13.44
N ALA A 44 -7.46 -6.76 -13.04
CA ALA A 44 -6.78 -6.92 -11.77
C ALA A 44 -5.41 -7.56 -12.00
N ASN A 45 -4.39 -7.00 -11.37
CA ASN A 45 -3.05 -7.55 -11.34
C ASN A 45 -2.45 -7.39 -9.95
N ARG A 46 -1.38 -8.14 -9.66
CA ARG A 46 -0.56 -7.96 -8.47
C ARG A 46 0.86 -7.63 -8.90
N THR A 47 1.28 -6.40 -8.63
CA THR A 47 2.64 -5.95 -8.91
C THR A 47 3.50 -6.02 -7.64
N ALA A 48 4.70 -6.57 -7.77
CA ALA A 48 5.77 -6.50 -6.79
C ALA A 48 6.84 -5.54 -7.31
N LEU A 49 7.22 -4.57 -6.49
CA LEU A 49 8.31 -3.64 -6.73
C LEU A 49 9.32 -3.78 -5.60
N GLY A 50 10.58 -4.04 -5.95
CA GLY A 50 11.66 -4.10 -4.98
C GLY A 50 12.04 -2.71 -4.45
N PRO A 51 12.86 -2.65 -3.38
CA PRO A 51 13.30 -1.39 -2.81
C PRO A 51 13.98 -0.49 -3.86
N GLY A 52 13.55 0.78 -3.93
CA GLY A 52 14.11 1.77 -4.83
C GLY A 52 13.78 1.57 -6.32
N GLN A 53 12.91 0.62 -6.67
CA GLN A 53 12.42 0.48 -8.04
C GLN A 53 11.39 1.56 -8.35
N ASP A 54 11.53 2.16 -9.54
CA ASP A 54 10.53 3.08 -10.06
C ASP A 54 9.30 2.30 -10.55
N GLY A 55 8.14 2.94 -10.39
CA GLY A 55 6.90 2.50 -11.01
C GLY A 55 6.81 2.90 -12.49
N PRO A 56 5.61 2.81 -13.09
CA PRO A 56 5.41 3.34 -14.43
C PRO A 56 5.72 4.85 -14.49
N PRO A 57 6.17 5.37 -15.64
CA PRO A 57 6.34 6.80 -15.83
C PRO A 57 5.00 7.54 -15.64
N PRO A 58 5.02 8.85 -15.31
CA PRO A 58 3.79 9.62 -15.13
C PRO A 58 2.86 9.52 -16.35
N HIS A 59 1.59 9.17 -16.11
CA HIS A 59 0.55 9.04 -17.12
C HIS A 59 -0.84 9.32 -16.53
N TYR A 60 -1.86 9.34 -17.38
CA TYR A 60 -3.25 9.51 -16.97
C TYR A 60 -4.18 8.63 -17.80
N HIS A 61 -5.34 8.29 -17.22
CA HIS A 61 -6.41 7.54 -17.88
C HIS A 61 -7.60 8.46 -18.13
N SER A 62 -8.21 8.40 -19.31
CA SER A 62 -9.37 9.23 -19.67
C SER A 62 -10.72 8.51 -19.48
N THR A 63 -10.71 7.18 -19.43
CA THR A 63 -11.91 6.33 -19.43
C THR A 63 -11.96 5.33 -18.30
N SER A 64 -10.86 5.16 -17.55
CA SER A 64 -10.75 4.21 -16.44
C SER A 64 -10.29 4.90 -15.16
N ALA A 65 -10.72 4.34 -14.04
CA ALA A 65 -10.12 4.63 -12.73
C ALA A 65 -9.13 3.51 -12.40
N GLU A 66 -8.06 3.86 -11.69
CA GLU A 66 -7.07 2.90 -11.21
C GLU A 66 -7.05 2.92 -9.67
N LEU A 67 -7.03 1.74 -9.05
CA LEU A 67 -6.97 1.58 -7.60
C LEU A 67 -5.73 0.79 -7.22
N PHE A 68 -4.97 1.31 -6.26
CA PHE A 68 -3.85 0.63 -5.64
C PHE A 68 -4.25 0.14 -4.26
N PHE A 69 -4.21 -1.17 -4.04
CA PHE A 69 -4.35 -1.77 -2.72
C PHE A 69 -3.01 -2.38 -2.29
N MET A 70 -2.37 -1.76 -1.29
CA MET A 70 -1.09 -2.22 -0.77
C MET A 70 -1.29 -3.51 0.03
N ILE A 71 -0.51 -4.55 -0.30
CA ILE A 71 -0.51 -5.82 0.43
C ILE A 71 0.55 -5.83 1.54
N SER A 72 1.71 -5.24 1.27
CA SER A 72 2.85 -5.20 2.19
C SER A 72 3.85 -4.13 1.78
N GLY A 73 4.57 -3.57 2.75
CA GLY A 73 5.66 -2.63 2.51
C GLY A 73 5.18 -1.18 2.44
N ALA A 74 5.93 -0.36 1.70
CA ALA A 74 5.66 1.07 1.55
C ALA A 74 5.84 1.50 0.10
N LEU A 75 4.97 2.39 -0.37
CA LEU A 75 5.03 2.99 -1.70
C LEU A 75 4.90 4.51 -1.59
N ARG A 76 5.72 5.23 -2.35
CA ARG A 76 5.53 6.67 -2.59
C ARG A 76 4.85 6.84 -3.95
N VAL A 77 3.75 7.56 -3.98
CA VAL A 77 2.95 7.79 -5.19
C VAL A 77 2.89 9.28 -5.46
N LEU A 78 3.28 9.69 -6.67
CA LEU A 78 3.05 11.05 -7.16
C LEU A 78 1.69 11.10 -7.87
N ALA A 79 0.73 11.80 -7.27
CA ALA A 79 -0.60 12.01 -7.82
C ALA A 79 -0.80 13.51 -8.09
N GLY A 80 -0.74 13.89 -9.37
CA GLY A 80 -0.69 15.31 -9.76
C GLY A 80 0.58 15.97 -9.22
N ASP A 81 0.42 16.95 -8.33
CA ASP A 81 1.50 17.67 -7.67
C ASP A 81 1.79 17.18 -6.23
N ARG A 82 1.10 16.13 -5.77
CA ARG A 82 1.20 15.60 -4.40
C ARG A 82 1.94 14.28 -4.34
N VAL A 83 2.86 14.17 -3.38
CA VAL A 83 3.48 12.89 -3.03
C VAL A 83 2.76 12.30 -1.83
N GLU A 84 2.07 11.19 -2.04
CA GLU A 84 1.39 10.42 -1.00
C GLU A 84 2.21 9.19 -0.60
N VAL A 85 2.15 8.81 0.67
CA VAL A 85 2.85 7.63 1.20
C VAL A 85 1.83 6.60 1.64
N LEU A 86 1.84 5.43 1.00
CA LEU A 86 0.99 4.30 1.35
C LEU A 86 1.83 3.27 2.09
N ILE A 87 1.42 2.90 3.31
CA ILE A 87 2.13 1.92 4.15
C ILE A 87 1.15 0.87 4.64
N VAL A 88 1.57 -0.40 4.57
CA VAL A 88 0.85 -1.52 5.16
C VAL A 88 1.80 -2.32 6.04
N PHE A 89 1.46 -2.39 7.33
CA PHE A 89 2.15 -3.22 8.32
C PHE A 89 1.47 -4.59 8.39
N THR A 90 2.20 -5.65 8.05
CA THR A 90 1.75 -7.04 8.22
C THR A 90 2.88 -7.89 8.83
N PRO A 91 2.62 -8.75 9.84
CA PRO A 91 1.35 -8.87 10.58
C PRO A 91 0.93 -7.54 11.24
N GLY A 92 -0.37 -7.37 11.46
CA GLY A 92 -0.90 -6.10 11.98
C GLY A 92 -0.41 -5.84 13.40
N ILE A 93 -0.16 -4.56 13.71
CA ILE A 93 0.10 -4.09 15.06
C ILE A 93 -0.76 -2.87 15.38
N GLU A 94 -1.05 -2.66 16.66
CA GLU A 94 -1.74 -1.47 17.14
C GLU A 94 -0.95 -0.20 16.75
N ARG A 95 -1.50 0.63 15.85
CA ARG A 95 -0.86 1.89 15.42
C ARG A 95 -1.65 3.14 15.76
N PHE A 96 -2.97 3.06 15.93
CA PHE A 96 -3.79 4.25 16.17
C PHE A 96 -3.49 4.89 17.53
N GLU A 97 -3.33 4.11 18.59
CA GLU A 97 -2.91 4.65 19.90
C GLU A 97 -1.48 5.19 19.89
N TYR A 98 -0.58 4.57 19.12
CA TYR A 98 0.75 5.12 18.90
C TYR A 98 0.68 6.52 18.28
N PHE A 99 -0.12 6.71 17.23
CA PHE A 99 -0.26 8.03 16.59
C PHE A 99 -0.93 9.06 17.50
N ARG A 100 -1.96 8.68 18.26
CA ARG A 100 -2.55 9.56 19.28
C ARG A 100 -1.54 9.94 20.37
N MET A 101 -0.67 9.01 20.76
CA MET A 101 0.42 9.31 21.70
C MET A 101 1.44 10.29 21.10
N VAL A 102 1.83 10.11 19.84
CA VAL A 102 2.71 11.05 19.13
C VAL A 102 2.11 12.45 19.09
N GLU A 103 0.81 12.58 18.78
CA GLU A 103 0.09 13.85 18.83
C GLU A 103 0.12 14.47 20.24
N ARG A 104 -0.19 13.69 21.29
CA ARG A 104 -0.10 14.18 22.69
C ARG A 104 1.29 14.69 23.03
N ILE A 105 2.35 14.02 22.57
CA ILE A 105 3.73 14.46 22.81
C ILE A 105 4.03 15.76 22.06
N GLN A 106 3.63 15.88 20.79
CA GLN A 106 3.78 17.10 20.01
C GLN A 106 3.05 18.30 20.63
N ASN A 107 1.92 18.04 21.30
CA ASN A 107 1.13 19.05 22.01
C ASN A 107 1.53 19.24 23.48
N GLY A 108 2.62 18.61 23.96
CA GLY A 108 3.11 18.75 25.35
C GLY A 108 2.23 18.08 26.42
N GLN A 109 1.32 17.19 26.02
CA GLN A 109 0.38 16.46 26.88
C GLN A 109 0.92 15.09 27.34
N ALA A 110 2.05 14.65 26.78
CA ALA A 110 2.74 13.40 27.13
C ALA A 110 4.26 13.56 26.97
N SER A 111 5.04 12.66 27.54
CA SER A 111 6.50 12.70 27.49
C SER A 111 7.04 11.92 26.29
N PRO A 112 8.11 12.38 25.61
CA PRO A 112 8.87 11.54 24.68
C PRO A 112 9.37 10.22 25.30
N ARG A 113 9.52 10.15 26.62
CA ARG A 113 9.88 8.91 27.33
C ARG A 113 8.77 7.86 27.27
N ASP A 114 7.50 8.28 27.15
CA ASP A 114 6.36 7.36 27.08
C ASP A 114 6.42 6.49 25.82
N ILE A 115 7.01 7.02 24.73
CA ILE A 115 7.30 6.24 23.52
C ILE A 115 8.27 5.10 23.81
N LEU A 116 9.35 5.35 24.55
CA LEU A 116 10.37 4.33 24.85
C LEU A 116 9.82 3.21 25.74
N ILE A 117 8.96 3.56 26.69
CA ILE A 117 8.36 2.58 27.61
C ILE A 117 7.30 1.72 26.88
N THR A 118 6.73 2.24 25.79
CA THR A 118 5.73 1.53 24.97
C THR A 118 6.32 0.86 23.72
N SER A 119 7.66 0.78 23.59
CA SER A 119 8.35 0.21 22.43
C SER A 119 7.89 -1.21 22.06
N GLU A 120 7.75 -2.10 23.04
CA GLU A 120 7.25 -3.48 22.82
C GLU A 120 5.79 -3.51 22.35
N ARG A 121 4.92 -2.65 22.92
CA ARG A 121 3.50 -2.61 22.59
C ARG A 121 3.25 -2.18 21.15
N PHE A 122 4.03 -1.21 20.68
CA PHE A 122 3.87 -0.62 19.35
C PHE A 122 4.93 -1.08 18.34
N ASP A 123 5.76 -2.07 18.71
CA ASP A 123 6.91 -2.57 17.92
C ASP A 123 7.66 -1.42 17.27
N ASN A 124 8.16 -0.53 18.12
CA ASN A 124 8.90 0.66 17.71
C ASN A 124 10.14 0.83 18.58
N HIS A 125 11.25 0.30 18.08
CA HIS A 125 12.53 0.24 18.78
C HIS A 125 13.49 1.28 18.19
N PHE A 126 13.76 2.33 18.96
CA PHE A 126 14.72 3.36 18.56
C PHE A 126 16.14 2.82 18.72
N THR A 127 16.98 3.03 17.70
CA THR A 127 18.41 2.72 17.76
C THR A 127 19.22 3.95 17.33
N THR A 128 20.46 4.02 17.80
CA THR A 128 21.43 5.00 17.31
C THR A 128 22.13 4.44 16.07
N SER A 129 22.25 5.24 15.02
CA SER A 129 23.01 4.90 13.81
C SER A 129 24.12 5.93 13.59
N PRO A 130 25.40 5.52 13.44
CA PRO A 130 26.50 6.44 13.16
C PRO A 130 26.41 7.05 11.74
N LEU A 131 25.60 6.47 10.86
CA LEU A 131 25.38 6.96 9.49
C LEU A 131 24.19 7.93 9.38
N TRP A 132 23.37 8.05 10.43
CA TRP A 132 22.20 8.92 10.44
C TRP A 132 22.46 10.14 11.32
N PRO A 133 23.01 11.25 10.78
CA PRO A 133 23.21 12.44 11.58
C PRO A 133 21.85 12.98 12.06
N SER A 134 21.78 13.31 13.35
CA SER A 134 20.62 13.90 14.04
C SER A 134 20.26 15.26 13.45
N LYS A 135 19.48 15.27 12.37
CA LYS A 135 18.95 16.49 11.72
C LYS A 135 17.44 16.44 11.51
N LEU A 136 16.68 15.98 12.51
CA LEU A 136 15.21 16.10 12.51
C LEU A 136 14.65 16.51 13.88
N VAL A 137 15.41 17.33 14.62
CA VAL A 137 14.85 18.15 15.70
C VAL A 137 15.38 19.56 15.50
N ASN A 138 14.61 20.37 14.77
CA ASN A 138 14.61 21.83 14.82
C ASN A 138 13.15 22.25 14.77
#